data_AF-A0A0M8RRE2-F1
#
_entry.id   AF-A0A0M8RRE2-F1
#
_cell.length_a   1.000
_cell.length_b   1.000
_cell.length_c   1.000
_cell.angle_alpha   90.00
_cell.angle_beta   90.00
_cell.angle_gamma   90.00
#
_symmetry.space_group_name_H-M   'P 1'
#
loop_
_entity.id
_entity.type
_entity.pdbx_description
1 polymer ?
#
loop_
_entity_poly.entity_id
_entity_poly.type
_entity_poly.pdbx_seq_one_letter_code
_entity_poly.pdbx_strand_id
1 'polypeptide(L)' 'MAGTTVSHEPDGRLTVLLQITRRGAPIATAPLRLTAAEAERVHAALCHALDQEPAPRDAPECRKPIQYSGGRQRF' A
#
# COMPACT_ATOMS: atom_id res chain seq x y z
N MET A 1 -14.56 -6.62 -3.90
CA MET A 1 -13.28 -5.92 -4.10
C MET A 1 -13.25 -4.74 -3.14
N ALA A 2 -12.56 -4.84 -2.01
CA ALA A 2 -12.37 -3.70 -1.12
C ALA A 2 -11.13 -2.93 -1.61
N GLY A 3 -11.31 -2.15 -2.69
CA GLY A 3 -10.30 -1.20 -3.11
C GLY A 3 -10.33 -0.04 -2.13
N THR A 4 -9.29 0.14 -1.33
CA THR A 4 -9.08 1.37 -0.58
C THR A 4 -8.95 2.51 -1.58
N THR A 5 -9.95 3.39 -1.66
CA THR A 5 -9.90 4.53 -2.56
C THR A 5 -8.87 5.53 -2.05
N VAL A 6 -7.86 5.81 -2.89
CA VAL A 6 -6.90 6.89 -2.67
C VAL A 6 -7.29 8.06 -3.55
N SER A 7 -7.41 9.24 -2.98
CA SER A 7 -7.70 10.48 -3.71
C SER A 7 -6.62 11.54 -3.46
N HIS A 8 -6.41 12.41 -4.45
CA HIS A 8 -5.58 13.59 -4.31
C HIS A 8 -6.47 14.76 -3.86
N GLU A 9 -6.05 15.49 -2.83
CA GLU A 9 -6.70 16.71 -2.40
C GLU A 9 -6.08 17.94 -3.10
N PRO A 10 -6.83 19.05 -3.25
CA PRO A 10 -6.35 20.26 -3.94
C PRO A 10 -5.11 20.91 -3.31
N ASP A 11 -4.84 20.62 -2.04
CA ASP A 11 -3.69 21.09 -1.27
C ASP A 11 -2.42 20.24 -1.47
N GLY A 12 -2.48 19.24 -2.35
CA GLY A 12 -1.37 18.32 -2.63
C GLY A 12 -1.24 17.17 -1.63
N ARG A 13 -2.19 17.00 -0.71
CA ARG A 13 -2.25 15.84 0.17
C ARG A 13 -2.92 14.65 -0.51
N LEU A 14 -2.65 13.47 0.02
CA LEU A 14 -3.26 12.20 -0.34
C LEU A 14 -4.25 11.80 0.75
N THR A 15 -5.45 11.42 0.37
CA THR A 15 -6.48 10.92 1.28
C THR A 15 -6.75 9.45 1.00
N VAL A 16 -6.67 8.65 2.05
CA VAL A 16 -6.93 7.21 2.02
C VAL A 16 -8.15 6.94 2.90
N LEU A 17 -9.23 6.41 2.33
CA LEU A 17 -10.42 6.08 3.13
C LEU A 17 -10.26 4.71 3.79
N LEU A 18 -10.07 4.70 5.11
CA LEU A 18 -9.91 3.48 5.88
C LEU A 18 -11.27 2.96 6.35
N GLN A 19 -11.51 1.66 6.14
CA GLN A 19 -12.65 0.96 6.74
C GLN A 19 -12.23 0.32 8.07
N ILE A 20 -12.88 0.74 9.15
CA ILE A 20 -12.67 0.18 10.48
C ILE A 20 -13.67 -0.96 10.68
N THR A 21 -13.17 -2.15 10.99
CA THR A 21 -14.01 -3.33 11.25
C THR A 21 -13.83 -3.80 12.69
N ARG A 22 -14.90 -4.33 13.29
CA ARG A 22 -14.89 -4.99 14.60
C ARG A 22 -15.55 -6.34 14.46
N ARG A 23 -14.82 -7.42 14.77
CA ARG A 23 -15.29 -8.80 14.57
C ARG A 23 -15.79 -9.06 13.14
N GLY A 24 -15.08 -8.53 12.15
CA GLY A 24 -15.42 -8.65 10.72
C GLY A 24 -16.55 -7.74 10.23
N ALA A 25 -17.30 -7.07 11.13
CA ALA A 25 -18.34 -6.12 10.75
C ALA A 25 -17.75 -4.71 10.58
N PRO A 26 -18.01 -4.01 9.45
CA PRO A 26 -17.68 -2.59 9.32
C PRO A 26 -18.44 -1.76 10.36
N ILE A 27 -17.72 -0.91 11.09
CA ILE A 27 -18.33 -0.05 12.12
C ILE A 27 -18.13 1.45 11.85
N ALA A 28 -17.12 1.81 11.07
CA ALA A 28 -16.84 3.19 10.71
C ALA A 28 -15.94 3.26 9.48
N THR A 29 -15.92 4.43 8.85
CA THR A 29 -14.91 4.81 7.86
C THR A 29 -14.23 6.10 8.29
N ALA A 30 -12.91 6.19 8.16
CA ALA A 30 -12.15 7.36 8.55
C ALA A 30 -11.16 7.77 7.45
N PRO A 31 -11.13 9.06 7.04
CA PRO A 31 -10.13 9.52 6.09
C PRO A 31 -8.77 9.68 6.79
N LEU A 32 -7.74 9.05 6.23
CA LEU A 32 -6.35 9.27 6.60
C LEU A 32 -5.71 10.23 5.58
N ARG A 33 -5.39 11.45 6.03
CA ARG A 33 -4.76 12.50 5.22
C ARG A 33 -3.25 12.48 5.39
N LEU A 34 -2.53 12.27 4.31
CA LEU A 34 -1.08 12.15 4.30
C LEU A 34 -0.49 13.19 3.35
N THR A 35 0.63 13.79 3.71
CA THR A 35 1.53 14.40 2.73
C THR A 35 2.14 13.31 1.84
N ALA A 36 2.72 13.69 0.70
CA ALA A 36 3.46 12.75 -0.14
C ALA A 36 4.57 12.04 0.66
N ALA A 37 5.36 12.78 1.46
CA ALA A 37 6.42 12.19 2.27
C ALA A 37 5.90 11.20 3.33
N GLU A 38 4.73 11.48 3.94
CA GLU A 38 4.10 10.54 4.86
C GLU A 38 3.58 9.29 4.15
N ALA A 39 2.98 9.44 2.97
CA ALA A 39 2.50 8.32 2.16
C ALA A 39 3.65 7.41 1.74
N GLU A 40 4.80 7.96 1.34
CA GLU A 40 6.00 7.17 1.02
C GLU A 40 6.51 6.36 2.23
N ARG A 41 6.49 6.94 3.44
CA ARG A 41 6.86 6.20 4.65
C ARG A 41 5.91 5.04 4.94
N VAL A 42 4.60 5.26 4.77
CA VAL A 42 3.58 4.20 4.92
C VAL A 42 3.80 3.12 3.86
N HIS A 43 4.06 3.51 2.61
CA HIS A 43 4.36 2.60 1.51
C HIS A 43 5.56 1.71 1.83
N ALA A 44 6.69 2.31 2.22
CA ALA A 44 7.91 1.58 2.56
C ALA A 44 7.70 0.60 3.72
N ALA A 45 7.00 1.03 4.77
CA ALA A 45 6.70 0.17 5.93
C ALA A 45 5.82 -1.03 5.54
N LEU A 46 4.77 -0.82 4.75
CA LEU A 46 3.91 -1.90 4.27
C LEU A 46 4.64 -2.83 3.31
N CYS A 47 5.43 -2.27 2.38
CA CYS A 47 6.20 -3.06 1.43
C CYS A 47 7.20 -3.97 2.14
N HIS A 48 7.91 -3.45 3.14
CA HIS A 48 8.85 -4.21 3.95
C HIS A 48 8.15 -5.29 4.81
N ALA A 49 7.03 -4.94 5.45
CA ALA A 49 6.28 -5.91 6.26
C ALA A 49 5.78 -7.11 5.43
N LEU A 50 5.41 -6.86 4.17
CA LEU A 50 4.94 -7.90 3.28
C LEU A 50 6.09 -8.68 2.62
N ASP A 51 7.35 -8.26 2.72
CA ASP A 51 8.48 -8.81 1.93
C ASP A 51 8.63 -10.34 2.05
N GLN A 52 8.28 -10.89 3.21
CA GLN A 52 8.31 -12.33 3.49
C GLN A 52 7.05 -13.08 3.04
N GLU A 53 6.03 -12.36 2.57
CA GLU A 53 4.78 -12.93 2.06
C GLU A 53 4.85 -13.11 0.54
N PRO A 54 4.30 -14.23 0.02
CA PRO A 54 4.26 -14.46 -1.42
C PRO A 54 3.49 -13.35 -2.13
N ALA A 55 4.14 -12.73 -3.12
CA ALA A 55 3.50 -11.70 -3.94
C ALA A 55 2.41 -12.34 -4.84
N PRO A 56 1.16 -11.84 -4.82
CA PRO A 56 0.14 -12.29 -5.75
C PRO A 56 0.49 -11.87 -7.20
N ARG A 57 -0.15 -12.51 -8.19
CA ARG A 57 0.15 -12.29 -9.62
C ARG A 57 -0.05 -10.83 -10.05
N ASP A 58 -1.00 -10.14 -9.45
CA ASP A 58 -1.38 -8.75 -9.67
C ASP A 58 -0.73 -7.78 -8.67
N ALA A 59 0.31 -8.23 -7.95
CA ALA A 59 1.06 -7.37 -7.05
C ALA A 59 1.68 -6.16 -7.79
N PRO A 60 1.80 -5.00 -7.12
CA PRO A 60 2.43 -3.83 -7.71
C PRO A 60 3.92 -4.08 -8.01
N GLU A 61 4.49 -3.30 -8.93
CA GLU A 61 5.90 -3.45 -9.36
C GLU A 61 6.89 -3.43 -8.20
N CYS A 62 6.65 -2.63 -7.16
CA CYS A 62 7.51 -2.57 -5.98
C CYS A 62 7.59 -3.89 -5.18
N ARG A 63 6.67 -4.84 -5.43
CA ARG A 63 6.61 -6.18 -4.82
C ARG A 63 7.15 -7.27 -5.74
N LYS A 64 7.46 -6.95 -7.00
CA LYS A 64 7.98 -7.92 -7.97
C LYS A 64 9.50 -8.03 -7.79
N PRO A 65 10.06 -9.24 -7.93
CA PRO A 65 11.50 -9.42 -7.85
C PRO A 65 12.18 -8.58 -8.94
N ILE A 66 13.11 -7.71 -8.53
CA ILE A 66 13.89 -6.90 -9.46
C ILE A 66 14.81 -7.85 -10.23
N GLN A 67 14.47 -8.10 -11.50
CA GLN A 67 15.33 -8.84 -12.41
C GLN A 67 16.44 -7.89 -12.88
N TYR A 68 17.61 -7.97 -12.24
CA TYR A 68 18.80 -7.33 -12.78
C TYR A 68 19.16 -8.00 -14.11
N SER A 69 19.51 -7.19 -15.12
CA SER A 69 19.93 -7.62 -16.47
C SER A 69 21.17 -8.55 -16.49
N GLY A 70 21.78 -8.83 -15.34
CA GLY A 70 22.84 -9.83 -15.14
C GLY A 70 22.38 -11.19 -14.60
N GLY A 71 21.07 -11.49 -14.57
CA GLY A 71 20.56 -12.84 -14.29
C GLY A 71 20.65 -13.30 -12.82
N ARG A 72 20.95 -12.39 -11.88
CA ARG A 72 21.02 -12.75 -10.46
C ARG A 72 19.76 -12.32 -9.73
N GLN A 73 18.86 -13.27 -9.55
CA GLN A 73 17.67 -13.15 -8.70
C GLN A 73 18.12 -13.37 -7.25
N ARG A 74 17.87 -12.44 -6.33
CA ARG A 74 17.95 -12.73 -4.89
C ARG A 74 16.51 -12.90 -4.39
N PHE A 75 16.30 -14.04 -3.73
CA PHE A 75 15.09 -14.43 -3.03
C PHE A 75 14.90 -13.60 -1.77
#